data_AF-A0A4Q5QT86-F1
#
_entry.id   AF-A0A4Q5QT86-F1
#
_cell.length_a   1.000
_cell.length_b   1.000
_cell.length_c   1.000
_cell.angle_alpha   90.00
_cell.angle_beta   90.00
_cell.angle_gamma   90.00
#
_symmetry.space_group_name_H-M   'P 1'
#
loop_
_entity.id
_entity.type
_entity.pdbx_description
1 polymer ?
#
loop_
_entity_poly.entity_id
_entity_poly.type
_entity_poly.pdbx_seq_one_letter_code
_entity_poly.pdbx_strand_id
1 'polypeptide(L)' 'DHWTKDLDRYFPEGIDTPGVVMIRVDAKAIRYWDGSDEGEITI' A
#
# COMPACT_ATOMS: atom_id res chain seq x y z
N ASP A 1 -9.54 9.72 1.39
CA ASP A 1 -9.95 8.47 2.04
C ASP A 1 -9.00 7.33 1.71
N HIS A 2 -8.50 6.65 2.73
CA HIS A 2 -7.61 5.47 2.60
C HIS A 2 -8.18 4.21 3.25
N TRP A 3 -9.30 4.33 3.98
CA TRP A 3 -10.02 3.20 4.57
C TRP A 3 -11.01 2.62 3.55
N THR A 4 -11.05 1.30 3.43
CA THR A 4 -12.01 0.59 2.58
C THR A 4 -12.84 -0.38 3.42
N LYS A 5 -14.08 -0.66 3.00
CA LYS A 5 -14.99 -1.57 3.73
C LYS A 5 -14.44 -2.99 3.91
N ASP A 6 -13.53 -3.41 3.03
CA ASP A 6 -12.89 -4.72 3.13
C ASP A 6 -11.99 -4.84 4.37
N LEU A 7 -11.49 -3.70 4.89
CA LEU A 7 -10.68 -3.64 6.11
C LEU A 7 -11.50 -3.92 7.37
N ASP A 8 -12.80 -3.68 7.37
CA ASP A 8 -13.69 -3.89 8.53
C ASP A 8 -13.69 -5.35 8.99
N ARG A 9 -13.41 -6.30 8.08
CA ARG A 9 -13.25 -7.73 8.40
C ARG A 9 -12.05 -8.01 9.31
N TYR A 10 -11.00 -7.20 9.18
CA TYR A 10 -9.73 -7.37 9.92
C TYR A 10 -9.65 -6.40 11.11
N PHE A 11 -10.31 -5.25 11.01
CA PHE A 11 -10.30 -4.17 11.99
C PHE A 11 -11.75 -3.78 12.33
N PRO A 12 -12.47 -4.56 13.17
CA PRO A 12 -13.90 -4.35 13.44
C PRO A 12 -14.22 -3.01 14.12
N GLU A 13 -13.24 -2.41 14.79
CA GLU A 13 -13.34 -1.10 15.45
C GLU A 13 -12.96 0.05 14.49
N GLY A 14 -12.73 -0.24 13.21
CA GLY A 14 -12.36 0.76 12.21
C GLY A 14 -11.00 1.40 12.53
N ILE A 15 -10.92 2.71 12.29
CA ILE A 15 -9.74 3.53 12.57
C ILE A 15 -9.38 3.60 14.06
N ASP A 16 -10.32 3.25 14.94
CA ASP A 16 -10.13 3.27 16.40
C ASP A 16 -9.53 1.95 16.92
N THR A 17 -9.32 0.95 16.05
CA THR A 17 -8.75 -0.35 16.42
C THR A 17 -7.39 -0.18 17.13
N PRO A 18 -7.22 -0.66 18.38
CA PRO A 18 -5.98 -0.48 19.12
C PRO A 18 -4.75 -1.00 18.38
N GLY A 19 -3.77 -0.13 18.17
CA GLY A 19 -2.51 -0.46 17.51
C GLY A 19 -2.54 -0.46 15.98
N VAL A 20 -3.67 -0.09 15.35
CA VAL A 20 -3.72 0.12 13.91
C VAL A 20 -2.83 1.30 13.50
N VAL A 21 -2.08 1.14 12.42
CA VAL A 21 -1.21 2.19 11.88
C VAL A 21 -1.31 2.23 10.36
N MET A 22 -1.26 3.44 9.80
CA MET A 22 -1.17 3.64 8.35
C MET A 22 0.29 3.73 7.93
N ILE A 23 0.69 2.92 6.96
CA ILE A 23 2.01 3.01 6.35
C ILE A 23 1.89 3.89 5.11
N ARG A 24 2.64 4.99 5.06
CA ARG A 24 2.81 5.80 3.86
C ARG A 24 4.12 5.44 3.18
N VAL A 25 4.04 5.07 1.90
CA VAL A 25 5.22 4.74 1.09
C VAL A 25 5.32 5.75 -0.06
N ASP A 26 6.42 6.49 -0.09
CA ASP A 26 6.80 7.33 -1.22
C ASP A 26 7.94 6.65 -1.97
N ALA A 27 7.65 6.09 -3.13
CA ALA A 27 8.65 5.40 -3.94
C ALA A 27 9.75 6.36 -4.43
N LYS A 28 10.98 5.86 -4.54
CA LYS A 28 12.14 6.60 -5.10
C LYS A 28 12.60 6.05 -6.43
N ALA A 29 12.35 4.77 -6.67
CA ALA A 29 12.60 4.12 -7.93
C ALA A 29 11.60 2.97 -8.13
N ILE A 30 11.37 2.62 -9.39
CA ILE A 30 10.56 1.47 -9.83
C ILE A 30 11.47 0.62 -10.69
N ARG A 31 11.61 -0.66 -10.32
CA ARG A 31 12.24 -1.66 -11.17
C ARG A 31 11.15 -2.60 -11.67
N TYR A 32 11.05 -2.78 -12.98
CA TYR A 32 9.98 -3.56 -13.59
C TYR A 32 10.53 -4.66 -14.51
N TRP A 33 9.74 -5.72 -14.63
CA TRP A 33 9.90 -6.79 -15.61
C TRP A 33 8.51 -7.21 -16.07
N ASP A 34 8.25 -7.18 -17.37
CA ASP A 34 6.94 -7.53 -17.95
C ASP A 34 6.97 -8.79 -18.83
N GLY A 35 8.07 -9.53 -18.79
CA GLY A 35 8.29 -10.76 -19.55
C GLY A 35 9.08 -10.54 -20.83
N SER A 36 8.84 -9.44 -21.54
CA SER A 36 9.59 -9.06 -22.76
C SER A 36 10.63 -7.99 -22.50
N ASP A 37 10.36 -7.08 -21.57
CA ASP A 37 11.20 -5.93 -21.27
C ASP A 37 11.48 -5.83 -19.76
N GLU A 38 12.62 -5.24 -19.43
CA GLU A 38 13.00 -4.84 -18.08
C GLU A 38 13.59 -3.44 -18.08
N GLY A 39 13.48 -2.76 -16.93
CA GLY A 39 14.01 -1.42 -16.78
C GLY A 39 13.94 -0.90 -15.35
N GLU A 40 14.50 0.30 -15.18
CA GLU A 40 14.50 1.05 -13.93
C GLU A 40 14.10 2.50 -14.19
N ILE A 41 13.21 3.02 -13.35
CA ILE A 41 12.72 4.40 -13.41
C ILE A 41 12.98 5.04 -12.04
N THR A 42 13.67 6.17 -12.00
CA THR A 42 13.81 7.00 -10.78
C THR A 42 12.68 8.04 -10.72
N ILE A 43 12.11 8.27 -9.54
CA ILE A 43 10.99 9.20 -9.28
C ILE A 43 11.51 10.54 -8.75
#